data_AF-A0A7J7MK22-F1
#
_entry.id   AF-A0A7J7MK22-F1
#
_cell.length_a   1.000
_cell.length_b   1.000
_cell.length_c   1.000
_cell.angle_alpha   90.00
_cell.angle_beta   90.00
_cell.angle_gamma   90.00
#
_symmetry.space_group_name_H-M   'P 1'
#
loop_
_entity.id
_entity.type
_entity.pdbx_description
1 polymer ?
#
loop_
_entity_poly.entity_id
_entity_poly.type
_entity_poly.pdbx_seq_one_letter_code
_entity_poly.pdbx_strand_id
1 'polypeptide(L)'
;MVCDNLLPPNQVISLLRSKNIKRVLLFTLNHDVLLALRGPGIEVVLGTLNEDLPRLGSDLSFAQNWVQTNVAPYVRNNVHFRYISAGNEVIPSELAENVLPAMKNLDLALKGVNIVIPVTTAISTAGLGTSYPLSAGAFSESVIPIMGSIASFLAETNSPLLVNVYSYFAYIYNQADIWLDYALLTSNQIIVSTVNSGTSTYSMQY
;
A
#
# COMPACT_ATOMS: atom_id res chain seq x y z
N MET A 1 -15.01 -13.15 4.59
CA MET A 1 -15.62 -13.38 5.93
C MET A 1 -15.38 -12.12 6.73
N VAL A 2 -16.42 -11.33 7.03
CA VAL A 2 -16.30 -10.22 7.96
C VAL A 2 -16.37 -10.82 9.36
N CYS A 3 -15.36 -10.58 10.18
CA CYS A 3 -15.33 -11.03 11.57
C CYS A 3 -16.43 -10.28 12.35
N ASP A 4 -17.30 -10.99 13.07
CA ASP A 4 -18.53 -10.46 13.67
C ASP A 4 -18.41 -10.15 15.18
N ASN A 5 -17.24 -10.42 15.77
CA ASN A 5 -16.98 -10.26 17.21
C ASN A 5 -15.85 -9.25 17.51
N LEU A 6 -15.55 -8.35 16.56
CA LEU A 6 -14.55 -7.30 16.76
C LEU A 6 -15.05 -6.21 17.72
N LEU A 7 -14.11 -5.59 18.43
CA LEU A 7 -14.41 -4.42 19.26
C LEU A 7 -15.04 -3.29 18.41
N PRO A 8 -15.97 -2.51 18.98
CA PRO A 8 -16.50 -1.33 18.30
C PRO A 8 -15.38 -0.36 17.90
N PRO A 9 -15.52 0.40 16.78
CA PRO A 9 -14.45 1.26 16.27
C PRO A 9 -13.83 2.21 17.30
N ASN A 10 -14.64 2.87 18.14
CA ASN A 10 -14.14 3.76 19.20
C ASN A 10 -13.23 3.05 20.22
N GLN A 11 -13.51 1.78 20.53
CA GLN A 11 -12.66 0.99 21.43
C GLN A 11 -11.36 0.57 20.74
N VAL A 12 -11.42 0.20 19.46
CA VAL A 12 -10.22 -0.06 18.65
C VAL A 12 -9.34 1.19 18.59
N ILE A 13 -9.90 2.35 18.25
CA ILE A 13 -9.11 3.60 18.17
C ILE A 13 -8.52 3.99 19.53
N SER A 14 -9.28 3.84 20.61
CA SER A 14 -8.77 4.04 21.98
C SER A 14 -7.60 3.11 22.28
N LEU A 15 -7.70 1.82 21.91
CA LEU A 15 -6.63 0.84 22.07
C LEU A 15 -5.39 1.23 21.26
N LEU A 16 -5.56 1.59 19.98
CA LEU A 16 -4.46 2.02 19.11
C LEU A 16 -3.71 3.23 19.71
N ARG A 17 -4.46 4.23 20.18
CA ARG A 17 -3.88 5.41 20.86
C ARG A 17 -3.12 5.02 22.13
N SER A 18 -3.68 4.13 22.96
CA SER A 18 -3.01 3.65 24.19
C SER A 18 -1.70 2.90 23.94
N LYS A 19 -1.56 2.29 22.75
CA LYS A 19 -0.34 1.59 22.31
C LYS A 19 0.57 2.46 21.45
N ASN A 20 0.30 3.77 21.38
CA ASN A 20 1.06 4.73 20.58
C ASN A 20 1.11 4.37 19.08
N ILE A 21 0.13 3.63 18.56
CA ILE A 21 0.01 3.33 17.13
C ILE A 21 -0.46 4.58 16.41
N LYS A 22 0.29 4.99 15.37
CA LYS A 22 0.09 6.27 14.67
C LYS A 22 -0.49 6.15 13.27
N ARG A 23 -0.62 4.93 12.74
CA ARG A 23 -1.04 4.72 11.35
C ARG A 23 -1.93 3.50 11.25
N VAL A 24 -2.95 3.59 10.41
CA VAL A 24 -3.86 2.49 10.09
C VAL A 24 -4.03 2.39 8.58
N LEU A 25 -4.18 1.17 8.09
CA LEU A 25 -4.62 0.87 6.72
C LEU A 25 -6.06 0.37 6.80
N LEU A 26 -6.95 1.03 6.07
CA LEU A 26 -8.31 0.57 5.83
C LEU A 26 -8.37 0.03 4.40
N PHE A 27 -8.53 -1.28 4.25
CA PHE A 27 -8.64 -1.93 2.94
C PHE A 27 -9.88 -1.49 2.17
N THR A 28 -10.94 -1.14 2.88
CA THR A 28 -12.21 -0.67 2.33
C THR A 28 -12.76 0.45 3.19
N LEU A 29 -13.74 1.18 2.66
CA LEU A 29 -14.41 2.24 3.38
C LEU A 29 -15.25 1.68 4.54
N ASN A 30 -14.97 2.14 5.75
CA ASN A 30 -15.83 1.94 6.91
C ASN A 30 -16.10 3.29 7.57
N HIS A 31 -17.33 3.78 7.42
CA HIS A 31 -17.74 5.10 7.91
C HIS A 31 -17.60 5.22 9.43
N ASP A 32 -17.99 4.21 10.19
CA ASP A 32 -17.90 4.24 11.66
C ASP A 32 -16.44 4.30 12.12
N VAL A 33 -15.54 3.60 11.44
CA VAL A 33 -14.09 3.66 11.71
C VAL A 33 -13.53 5.04 11.37
N LEU A 34 -13.91 5.64 10.24
CA LEU A 34 -13.46 6.99 9.89
C LEU A 34 -14.01 8.05 10.86
N LEU A 35 -15.25 7.89 11.35
CA LEU A 35 -15.79 8.75 12.40
C LEU A 35 -15.04 8.61 13.72
N ALA A 36 -14.65 7.39 14.10
CA ALA A 36 -13.85 7.13 15.30
C ALA A 36 -12.41 7.68 15.18
N LEU A 37 -11.87 7.73 13.97
CA LEU A 37 -10.52 8.24 13.66
C LEU A 37 -10.40 9.76 13.67
N ARG A 38 -11.50 10.50 13.88
CA ARG A 38 -11.47 11.96 13.98
C ARG A 38 -10.51 12.43 15.09
N GLY A 39 -9.84 13.54 14.80
CA GLY A 39 -8.87 14.16 15.71
C GLY A 39 -7.43 13.72 15.42
N PRO A 40 -6.46 14.27 16.17
CA PRO A 40 -5.05 14.07 15.88
C PRO A 40 -4.57 12.66 16.27
N GLY A 41 -3.39 12.30 15.76
CA GLY A 41 -2.57 11.22 16.30
C GLY A 41 -2.64 9.88 15.58
N ILE A 42 -3.58 9.69 14.64
CA ILE A 42 -3.58 8.53 13.74
C ILE A 42 -3.78 9.01 12.30
N GLU A 43 -2.86 8.62 11.42
CA GLU A 43 -2.97 8.83 9.98
C GLU A 43 -3.56 7.58 9.30
N VAL A 44 -4.30 7.78 8.21
CA VAL A 44 -5.07 6.73 7.53
C VAL A 44 -4.56 6.53 6.11
N VAL A 45 -4.22 5.29 5.75
CA VAL A 45 -4.19 4.86 4.35
C VAL A 45 -5.56 4.28 4.04
N LEU A 46 -6.24 4.84 3.04
CA LEU A 46 -7.55 4.35 2.59
C LEU A 46 -7.41 3.67 1.23
N GLY A 47 -7.70 2.38 1.19
CA GLY A 47 -7.77 1.59 -0.04
C GLY A 47 -9.10 1.75 -0.77
N THR A 48 -9.05 1.73 -2.10
CA THR A 48 -10.22 1.45 -2.92
C THR A 48 -10.50 -0.05 -2.95
N LEU A 49 -11.73 -0.39 -3.31
CA LEU A 49 -12.04 -1.75 -3.74
C LEU A 49 -11.32 -2.07 -5.06
N ASN A 50 -10.90 -3.32 -5.25
CA ASN A 50 -10.24 -3.74 -6.49
C ASN A 50 -11.25 -3.74 -7.66
N GLU A 51 -12.49 -4.15 -7.38
CA GLU A 51 -13.61 -4.16 -8.32
C GLU A 51 -14.03 -2.76 -8.80
N ASP A 52 -13.69 -1.70 -8.06
CA ASP A 52 -13.97 -0.33 -8.47
C ASP A 52 -12.93 0.20 -9.47
N LEU A 53 -11.75 -0.43 -9.61
CA LEU A 53 -10.65 0.07 -10.43
C LEU A 53 -11.03 0.31 -11.90
N PRO A 54 -11.75 -0.59 -12.61
CA PRO A 54 -12.16 -0.33 -13.98
C PRO A 54 -12.99 0.94 -14.12
N ARG A 55 -13.91 1.18 -13.18
CA ARG A 55 -14.79 2.34 -13.20
C ARG A 55 -14.09 3.61 -12.75
N LEU A 56 -13.26 3.54 -11.71
CA LEU A 56 -12.38 4.63 -11.28
C LEU A 56 -11.45 5.07 -12.41
N GLY A 57 -10.94 4.13 -13.21
CA GLY A 57 -10.02 4.41 -14.31
C GLY A 57 -10.68 4.93 -15.59
N SER A 58 -11.90 4.48 -15.89
CA SER A 58 -12.60 4.83 -17.14
C SER A 58 -13.55 6.04 -17.04
N ASP A 59 -14.03 6.38 -15.84
CA ASP A 59 -14.99 7.46 -15.61
C ASP A 59 -14.51 8.43 -14.52
N LEU A 60 -14.06 9.61 -14.95
CA LEU A 60 -13.61 10.67 -14.04
C LEU A 60 -14.74 11.15 -13.11
N SER A 61 -16.00 11.17 -13.58
CA SER A 61 -17.14 11.59 -12.75
C SER A 61 -17.38 10.60 -11.62
N PHE A 62 -17.16 9.31 -11.89
CA PHE A 62 -17.20 8.29 -10.85
C PHE A 62 -16.10 8.50 -9.80
N ALA A 63 -14.86 8.78 -10.22
CA ALA A 63 -13.77 9.09 -9.28
C ALA A 63 -14.02 10.36 -8.46
N GLN A 64 -14.58 11.40 -9.08
CA GLN A 64 -15.00 12.63 -8.39
C GLN A 64 -16.07 12.35 -7.33
N ASN A 65 -17.10 11.57 -7.67
CA ASN A 65 -18.14 11.18 -6.72
C ASN A 65 -17.57 10.31 -5.59
N TRP A 66 -16.66 9.39 -5.90
CA TRP A 66 -15.96 8.56 -4.92
C TRP A 66 -15.20 9.44 -3.91
N VAL A 67 -14.40 10.41 -4.37
CA VAL A 67 -13.67 11.34 -3.48
C VAL A 67 -14.63 12.20 -2.66
N GLN A 68 -15.68 12.74 -3.29
CA GLN A 68 -16.66 13.61 -2.63
C GLN A 68 -17.47 12.87 -1.55
N THR A 69 -17.63 11.56 -1.69
CA THR A 69 -18.36 10.72 -0.74
C THR A 69 -17.45 10.14 0.34
N ASN A 70 -16.26 9.68 -0.05
CA ASN A 70 -15.45 8.77 0.76
C ASN A 70 -14.24 9.44 1.41
N VAL A 71 -13.84 10.63 0.94
CA VAL A 71 -12.65 11.34 1.42
C VAL A 71 -12.99 12.73 1.91
N ALA A 72 -13.59 13.57 1.06
CA ALA A 72 -13.78 14.98 1.33
C ALA A 72 -14.57 15.28 2.63
N PRO A 73 -15.65 14.55 2.96
CA PRO A 73 -16.38 14.77 4.21
C PRO A 73 -15.52 14.44 5.44
N TYR A 74 -14.63 13.46 5.34
CA TYR A 74 -13.80 13.00 6.46
C TYR A 74 -12.60 13.92 6.69
N VAL A 75 -12.01 14.45 5.62
CA VAL A 75 -11.00 15.52 5.72
C VAL A 75 -11.57 16.74 6.45
N ARG A 76 -12.77 17.21 6.06
CA ARG A 76 -13.47 18.33 6.72
C ARG A 76 -13.80 18.04 8.19
N ASN A 77 -13.95 16.76 8.53
CA ASN A 77 -14.21 16.28 9.88
C ASN A 77 -12.93 15.89 10.65
N ASN A 78 -11.76 16.37 10.20
CA ASN A 78 -10.49 16.22 10.89
C ASN A 78 -9.98 14.76 10.99
N VAL A 79 -10.23 13.98 9.93
CA VAL A 79 -9.53 12.71 9.67
C VAL A 79 -8.28 13.00 8.84
N HIS A 80 -7.15 12.45 9.25
CA HIS A 80 -5.86 12.67 8.60
C HIS A 80 -5.53 11.53 7.65
N PHE A 81 -5.88 11.65 6.37
CA PHE A 81 -5.43 10.68 5.37
C PHE A 81 -3.97 10.92 5.01
N ARG A 82 -3.18 9.86 5.11
CA ARG A 82 -1.79 9.84 4.64
C ARG A 82 -1.73 9.60 3.15
N TYR A 83 -2.46 8.57 2.68
CA TYR A 83 -2.48 8.15 1.28
C TYR A 83 -3.86 7.60 0.89
N ILE A 84 -4.20 7.70 -0.39
CA ILE A 84 -5.26 6.91 -1.02
C ILE A 84 -4.59 5.82 -1.86
N SER A 85 -4.92 4.55 -1.62
CA SER A 85 -4.38 3.41 -2.38
C SER A 85 -5.38 2.92 -3.41
N ALA A 86 -5.04 3.01 -4.69
CA ALA A 86 -5.80 2.43 -5.79
C ALA A 86 -5.51 0.92 -5.86
N GLY A 87 -6.39 0.14 -5.25
CA GLY A 87 -6.28 -1.31 -5.15
C GLY A 87 -5.25 -1.82 -4.14
N ASN A 88 -5.31 -3.13 -3.91
CA ASN A 88 -4.40 -3.90 -3.06
C ASN A 88 -4.06 -5.24 -3.70
N GLU A 89 -2.76 -5.47 -3.94
CA GLU A 89 -2.18 -6.69 -4.54
C GLU A 89 -2.81 -7.06 -5.89
N VAL A 90 -3.21 -6.04 -6.66
CA VAL A 90 -3.82 -6.21 -7.99
C VAL A 90 -2.81 -6.63 -9.04
N ILE A 91 -1.53 -6.33 -8.82
CA ILE A 91 -0.46 -6.63 -9.78
C ILE A 91 0.31 -7.86 -9.27
N PRO A 92 0.39 -8.96 -10.04
CA PRO A 92 -0.21 -9.19 -11.37
C PRO A 92 -1.65 -9.74 -11.30
N SER A 93 -2.56 -9.22 -12.14
CA SER A 93 -3.90 -9.78 -12.39
C SER A 93 -4.51 -9.16 -13.65
N GLU A 94 -5.71 -9.60 -14.03
CA GLU A 94 -6.49 -9.02 -15.13
C GLU A 94 -6.89 -7.55 -14.91
N LEU A 95 -6.92 -7.07 -13.66
CA LEU A 95 -7.26 -5.68 -13.32
C LEU A 95 -6.03 -4.76 -13.28
N ALA A 96 -4.82 -5.29 -13.53
CA ALA A 96 -3.58 -4.54 -13.40
C ALA A 96 -3.53 -3.30 -14.32
N GLU A 97 -4.09 -3.39 -15.52
CA GLU A 97 -4.17 -2.28 -16.48
C GLU A 97 -5.07 -1.14 -16.00
N ASN A 98 -5.99 -1.40 -15.07
CA ASN A 98 -6.90 -0.39 -14.51
C ASN A 98 -6.28 0.42 -13.37
N VAL A 99 -5.18 -0.03 -12.78
CA VAL A 99 -4.57 0.60 -11.59
C VAL A 99 -4.11 2.03 -11.90
N LEU A 100 -3.27 2.22 -12.91
CA LEU A 100 -2.73 3.55 -13.24
C LEU A 100 -3.82 4.56 -13.68
N PRO A 101 -4.77 4.20 -14.58
CA PRO A 101 -5.89 5.07 -14.89
C PRO A 101 -6.69 5.48 -13.64
N ALA A 102 -6.97 4.54 -12.73
CA ALA A 102 -7.67 4.84 -11.48
C ALA A 102 -6.86 5.80 -10.59
N MET A 103 -5.55 5.59 -10.46
CA MET A 103 -4.67 6.50 -9.71
C MET A 103 -4.73 7.93 -10.26
N LYS A 104 -4.66 8.09 -11.57
CA LYS A 104 -4.73 9.41 -12.24
C LYS A 104 -6.07 10.10 -12.00
N ASN A 105 -7.19 9.38 -12.14
CA ASN A 105 -8.50 9.98 -11.93
C ASN A 105 -8.76 10.34 -10.46
N LEU A 106 -8.28 9.52 -9.51
CA LEU A 106 -8.35 9.84 -8.08
C LEU A 106 -7.53 11.09 -7.74
N ASP A 107 -6.31 11.21 -8.28
CA ASP A 107 -5.46 12.40 -8.08
C ASP A 107 -6.12 13.66 -8.65
N LEU A 108 -6.69 13.59 -9.86
CA LEU A 108 -7.46 14.68 -10.45
C LEU A 108 -8.69 15.04 -9.62
N ALA A 109 -9.43 14.05 -9.12
CA ALA A 109 -10.61 14.26 -8.28
C ALA A 109 -10.26 14.94 -6.95
N LEU A 110 -9.18 14.53 -6.28
CA LEU A 110 -8.69 15.15 -5.05
C LEU A 110 -8.29 16.62 -5.28
N LYS A 111 -7.52 16.88 -6.34
CA LYS A 111 -7.14 18.25 -6.74
C LYS A 111 -8.36 19.12 -7.07
N GLY A 112 -9.37 18.56 -7.74
CA GLY A 112 -10.61 19.26 -8.10
C GLY A 112 -11.42 19.75 -6.89
N VAL A 113 -11.21 19.18 -5.70
CA VAL A 113 -11.83 19.62 -4.44
C VAL A 113 -10.83 20.27 -3.48
N ASN A 114 -9.65 20.67 -3.97
CA ASN A 114 -8.56 21.29 -3.21
C ASN A 114 -8.06 20.44 -2.03
N ILE A 115 -8.07 19.11 -2.16
CA ILE A 115 -7.53 18.19 -1.18
C ILE A 115 -6.19 17.67 -1.68
N VAL A 116 -5.15 17.83 -0.85
CA VAL A 116 -3.78 17.38 -1.16
C VAL A 116 -3.49 16.12 -0.37
N ILE A 117 -3.82 14.97 -0.94
CA ILE A 117 -3.48 13.63 -0.41
C ILE A 117 -2.79 12.85 -1.53
N PRO A 118 -1.58 12.31 -1.34
CA PRO A 118 -0.90 11.52 -2.37
C PRO A 118 -1.67 10.23 -2.69
N VAL A 119 -1.70 9.89 -3.98
CA VAL A 119 -2.32 8.65 -4.48
C VAL A 119 -1.23 7.63 -4.78
N THR A 120 -1.42 6.41 -4.29
CA THR A 120 -0.49 5.29 -4.42
C THR A 120 -1.25 4.01 -4.82
N THR A 121 -0.55 2.89 -4.89
CA THR A 121 -1.11 1.54 -4.98
C THR A 121 -0.30 0.61 -4.08
N ALA A 122 -0.92 -0.49 -3.63
CA ALA A 122 -0.25 -1.53 -2.86
C ALA A 122 -0.02 -2.77 -3.72
N ILE A 123 1.24 -3.21 -3.81
CA ILE A 123 1.63 -4.42 -4.53
C ILE A 123 2.08 -5.52 -3.56
N SER A 124 2.01 -6.78 -3.99
CA SER A 124 2.67 -7.89 -3.31
C SER A 124 4.01 -8.19 -3.96
N THR A 125 4.81 -9.05 -3.33
CA THR A 125 6.05 -9.58 -3.93
C THR A 125 5.80 -10.56 -5.07
N ALA A 126 4.54 -10.94 -5.37
CA ALA A 126 4.20 -11.87 -6.45
C ALA A 126 4.50 -11.31 -7.85
N GLY A 127 4.63 -9.98 -7.99
CA GLY A 127 5.04 -9.34 -9.24
C GLY A 127 6.54 -9.41 -9.56
N LEU A 128 7.37 -9.89 -8.62
CA LEU A 128 8.81 -10.02 -8.83
C LEU A 128 9.13 -11.23 -9.73
N GLY A 129 10.03 -11.02 -10.69
CA GLY A 129 10.59 -12.09 -11.50
C GLY A 129 11.92 -12.59 -10.94
N THR A 130 12.86 -11.67 -10.73
CA THR A 130 14.14 -11.94 -10.05
C THR A 130 14.13 -11.26 -8.69
N SER A 131 14.46 -12.00 -7.63
CA SER A 131 14.52 -11.47 -6.26
C SER A 131 15.82 -11.81 -5.52
N TYR A 132 16.70 -12.62 -6.14
CA TYR A 132 18.00 -12.99 -5.59
C TYR A 132 19.09 -13.02 -6.69
N PRO A 133 20.30 -12.46 -6.43
CA PRO A 133 20.64 -11.64 -5.26
C PRO A 133 19.87 -10.31 -5.24
N LEU A 134 19.79 -9.64 -4.09
CA LEU A 134 19.00 -8.40 -3.93
C LEU A 134 19.33 -7.33 -4.98
N SER A 135 20.59 -7.22 -5.40
CA SER A 135 21.05 -6.28 -6.42
C SER A 135 20.52 -6.58 -7.84
N ALA A 136 20.05 -7.81 -8.08
CA ALA A 136 19.43 -8.23 -9.34
C ALA A 136 17.89 -8.18 -9.29
N GLY A 137 17.31 -7.61 -8.22
CA GLY A 137 15.87 -7.50 -8.03
C GLY A 137 15.18 -6.83 -9.23
N ALA A 138 14.21 -7.53 -9.83
CA ALA A 138 13.47 -7.06 -11.00
C ALA A 138 12.03 -7.61 -11.00
N PHE A 139 11.08 -6.79 -11.48
CA PHE A 139 9.74 -7.26 -11.81
C PHE A 139 9.77 -8.31 -12.93
N SER A 140 8.75 -9.17 -12.99
CA SER A 140 8.60 -10.09 -14.12
C SER A 140 8.34 -9.35 -15.43
N GLU A 141 8.68 -9.96 -16.57
CA GLU A 141 8.56 -9.32 -17.89
C GLU A 141 7.17 -8.78 -18.17
N SER A 142 6.12 -9.49 -17.74
CA SER A 142 4.72 -9.07 -17.90
C SER A 142 4.32 -7.89 -17.00
N VAL A 143 5.03 -7.67 -15.89
CA VAL A 143 4.74 -6.61 -14.91
C VAL A 143 5.53 -5.33 -15.19
N ILE A 144 6.70 -5.43 -15.82
CA ILE A 144 7.59 -4.29 -16.12
C ILE A 144 6.86 -3.11 -16.78
N PRO A 145 6.05 -3.27 -17.84
CA PRO A 145 5.40 -2.12 -18.49
C PRO A 145 4.44 -1.37 -17.56
N ILE A 146 3.69 -2.11 -16.75
CA ILE A 146 2.71 -1.57 -15.81
C ILE A 146 3.43 -0.86 -14.66
N MET A 147 4.40 -1.52 -14.02
CA MET A 147 5.16 -0.94 -12.91
C MET A 147 6.05 0.22 -13.34
N GLY A 148 6.59 0.21 -14.55
CA GLY A 148 7.34 1.36 -15.10
C GLY A 148 6.45 2.60 -15.22
N SER A 149 5.22 2.43 -15.72
CA SER A 149 4.27 3.54 -15.86
C SER A 149 3.77 4.05 -14.50
N ILE A 150 3.55 3.15 -13.53
CA ILE A 150 3.19 3.50 -12.15
C ILE A 150 4.36 4.23 -11.46
N ALA A 151 5.59 3.74 -11.61
CA ALA A 151 6.78 4.37 -11.03
C ALA A 151 6.97 5.80 -11.54
N SER A 152 6.77 6.04 -12.84
CA SER A 152 6.79 7.40 -13.41
C SER A 152 5.75 8.30 -12.78
N PHE A 153 4.49 7.84 -12.66
CA PHE A 153 3.42 8.62 -12.02
C PHE A 153 3.71 8.90 -10.53
N LEU A 154 4.22 7.91 -9.79
CA LEU A 154 4.59 8.07 -8.39
C LEU A 154 5.73 9.09 -8.22
N ALA A 155 6.72 9.07 -9.11
CA ALA A 155 7.80 10.06 -9.15
C ALA A 155 7.28 11.47 -9.47
N GLU A 156 6.41 11.61 -10.47
CA GLU A 156 5.78 12.89 -10.86
C GLU A 156 4.93 13.50 -9.74
N THR A 157 4.24 12.66 -8.96
CA THR A 157 3.35 13.10 -7.87
C THR A 157 4.01 13.12 -6.50
N ASN A 158 5.29 12.74 -6.40
CA ASN A 158 6.02 12.57 -5.15
C ASN A 158 5.29 11.63 -4.15
N SER A 159 4.72 10.55 -4.67
CA SER A 159 3.98 9.53 -3.92
C SER A 159 4.84 8.28 -3.73
N PRO A 160 4.79 7.59 -2.58
CA PRO A 160 5.52 6.33 -2.40
C PRO A 160 4.81 5.17 -3.12
N LEU A 161 5.51 4.06 -3.31
CA LEU A 161 4.89 2.75 -3.59
C LEU A 161 4.65 2.01 -2.26
N LEU A 162 3.48 1.42 -2.08
CA LEU A 162 3.22 0.53 -0.95
C LEU A 162 3.50 -0.92 -1.35
N VAL A 163 4.16 -1.68 -0.47
CA VAL A 163 4.53 -3.07 -0.72
C VAL A 163 4.16 -3.93 0.48
N ASN A 164 3.37 -4.97 0.26
CA ASN A 164 3.08 -5.99 1.26
C ASN A 164 4.19 -7.04 1.23
N VAL A 165 4.98 -7.10 2.31
CA VAL A 165 6.14 -7.99 2.44
C VAL A 165 5.89 -8.97 3.57
N TYR A 166 5.95 -10.27 3.25
CA TYR A 166 5.70 -11.35 4.20
C TYR A 166 6.85 -12.34 4.20
N SER A 167 7.80 -12.18 5.13
CA SER A 167 8.93 -13.13 5.30
C SER A 167 8.46 -14.56 5.58
N TYR A 168 7.32 -14.70 6.27
CA TYR A 168 6.68 -15.98 6.52
C TYR A 168 6.39 -16.77 5.23
N PHE A 169 5.86 -16.12 4.18
CA PHE A 169 5.59 -16.81 2.92
C PHE A 169 6.87 -17.22 2.21
N ALA A 170 7.90 -16.37 2.21
CA ALA A 170 9.20 -16.74 1.68
C ALA A 170 9.75 -18.01 2.37
N TYR A 171 9.66 -18.07 3.71
CA TYR A 171 10.06 -19.24 4.49
C TYR A 171 9.26 -20.50 4.13
N ILE A 172 7.93 -20.48 4.24
CA ILE A 172 7.15 -21.72 4.08
C ILE A 172 7.20 -22.29 2.65
N TYR A 173 7.45 -21.44 1.65
CA TYR A 173 7.58 -21.88 0.25
C TYR A 173 9.02 -22.26 -0.13
N ASN A 174 10.03 -21.92 0.68
CA ASN A 174 11.41 -22.34 0.47
C ASN A 174 12.16 -22.61 1.78
N GLN A 175 11.70 -23.59 2.55
CA GLN A 175 12.34 -23.95 3.84
C GLN A 175 13.75 -24.54 3.68
N ALA A 176 14.13 -24.97 2.47
CA ALA A 176 15.45 -25.53 2.19
C ALA A 176 16.53 -24.43 2.17
N ASP A 177 16.23 -23.29 1.55
CA ASP A 177 17.20 -22.18 1.40
C ASP A 177 16.92 -21.00 2.35
N ILE A 178 15.69 -20.87 2.85
CA ILE A 178 15.29 -19.78 3.75
C ILE A 178 15.14 -20.36 5.15
N TRP A 179 16.08 -19.99 6.03
CA TRP A 179 16.06 -20.43 7.42
C TRP A 179 15.04 -19.65 8.25
N LEU A 180 14.50 -20.30 9.29
CA LEU A 180 13.46 -19.70 10.13
C LEU A 180 13.96 -18.45 10.86
N ASP A 181 15.18 -18.48 11.39
CA ASP A 181 15.79 -17.35 12.08
C ASP A 181 16.02 -16.14 11.16
N TYR A 182 16.30 -16.38 9.87
CA TYR A 182 16.34 -15.33 8.86
C TYR A 182 14.96 -14.70 8.64
N ALA A 183 13.92 -15.51 8.48
CA ALA A 183 12.55 -15.02 8.27
C ALA A 183 11.96 -14.31 9.50
N LEU A 184 12.40 -14.68 10.70
CA LEU A 184 12.02 -14.05 11.97
C LEU A 184 12.86 -12.82 12.33
N LEU A 185 13.85 -12.45 11.51
CA LEU A 185 14.78 -11.35 11.76
C LEU A 185 15.59 -11.53 13.07
N THR A 186 15.92 -12.78 13.42
CA THR A 186 16.71 -13.13 14.62
C THR A 186 18.06 -13.76 14.29
N SER A 187 18.45 -13.79 13.02
CA SER A 187 19.74 -14.37 12.63
C SER A 187 20.89 -13.47 13.04
N ASN A 188 21.93 -14.08 13.62
CA ASN A 188 23.17 -13.40 14.03
C ASN A 188 24.28 -13.49 12.96
N GLN A 189 23.95 -14.02 11.77
CA GLN A 189 24.88 -14.19 10.67
C GLN A 189 24.52 -13.28 9.49
N ILE A 190 25.54 -12.83 8.75
CA ILE A 190 25.32 -12.19 7.46
C ILE A 190 24.92 -13.29 6.47
N ILE A 191 23.62 -13.39 6.17
CA ILE A 191 23.07 -14.43 5.29
C ILE A 191 23.21 -14.03 3.81
N VAL A 192 23.14 -12.75 3.49
CA VAL A 192 23.33 -12.23 2.13
C VAL A 192 24.35 -11.10 2.15
N SER A 193 25.55 -11.34 1.61
CA SER A 193 26.52 -10.30 1.31
C SER A 193 26.28 -9.79 -0.11
N THR A 194 25.86 -8.55 -0.28
CA THR A 194 25.80 -7.93 -1.62
C THR A 194 27.23 -7.69 -2.11
N VAL A 195 27.64 -8.37 -3.18
CA VAL A 195 28.86 -7.99 -3.91
C VAL A 195 28.50 -6.77 -4.75
N ASN A 196 28.64 -5.58 -4.19
CA ASN A 196 28.51 -4.34 -4.94
C ASN A 196 29.78 -4.11 -5.75
N SER A 197 29.67 -4.21 -7.07
CA SER A 197 30.58 -3.55 -8.01
C SER A 197 30.39 -2.02 -7.90
N GLY A 198 30.98 -1.44 -6.86
CA GLY A 198 31.19 0.00 -6.72
C GLY A 198 30.04 0.77 -6.06
N THR A 199 30.37 1.36 -4.90
CA THR A 199 29.61 2.35 -4.11
C THR A 199 28.46 1.81 -3.23
N SER A 200 28.74 1.83 -1.92
CA SER A 200 27.85 1.67 -0.77
C SER A 200 27.42 0.25 -0.42
N THR A 201 28.15 -0.37 0.50
CA THR A 201 27.75 -1.58 1.22
C THR A 201 26.62 -1.24 2.19
N TYR A 202 25.42 -1.79 1.96
CA TYR A 202 24.35 -1.77 2.96
C TYR A 202 24.38 -3.10 3.72
N SER A 203 24.92 -3.08 4.93
CA SER A 203 24.74 -4.17 5.89
C SER A 203 23.48 -3.87 6.70
N MET A 204 22.43 -4.69 6.54
CA MET A 204 21.39 -4.75 7.56
C MET A 204 21.95 -5.56 8.72
N GLN A 205 22.47 -4.87 9.73
CA GLN A 205 22.60 -5.42 11.08
C GLN A 205 21.31 -5.05 11.82
N TYR A 206 20.60 -6.05 12.32
CA TYR A 206 19.47 -5.88 13.24
C TYR A 206 19.99 -5.72 14.67
#